data_AF-A0A350BTJ4-F1
#
_entry.id   AF-A0A350BTJ4-F1
#
_cell.length_a   1.000
_cell.length_b   1.000
_cell.length_c   1.000
_cell.angle_alpha   90.00
_cell.angle_beta   90.00
_cell.angle_gamma   90.00
#
_symmetry.space_group_name_H-M   'P 1'
#
loop_
_entity.id
_entity.type
_entity.pdbx_description
1 polymer ?
#
loop_
_entity_poly.entity_id
_entity_poly.type
_entity_poly.pdbx_seq_one_letter_code
_entity_poly.pdbx_strand_id
1 'polypeptide(L)'
;MSIKTKNTNAYLKSYSDKLVSLLKREMDTPQPDRQGYANPRITNTGAARDSIKWTLSSQTETGLGIDIVGIDYLEEIGLNEQNQPKTVNVNELAQWIVSKPVNYKSVRGVQSLEGLSTSTPKVQNLARLIQRKIANQGVRPTGFINRIVKEQLKNLKVVAPVVEDVKESVEDILKEAGFDLKGKTIKFV
;
A
#
# COMPACT_ATOMS: atom_id res chain seq x y z
N MET A 1 1.80 18.07 -32.71
CA MET A 1 1.53 16.62 -32.72
C MET A 1 2.04 16.03 -31.41
N SER A 2 1.21 15.26 -30.70
CA SER A 2 1.59 14.57 -29.48
C SER A 2 1.61 13.07 -29.74
N ILE A 3 2.61 12.37 -29.20
CA ILE A 3 2.64 10.89 -29.21
C ILE A 3 1.40 10.40 -28.44
N LYS A 4 0.65 9.46 -29.04
CA LYS A 4 -0.45 8.78 -28.35
C LYS A 4 0.15 7.89 -27.26
N THR A 5 -0.32 8.02 -26.03
CA THR A 5 0.21 7.26 -24.87
C THR A 5 -0.72 6.14 -24.41
N LYS A 6 -1.57 5.63 -25.31
CA LYS A 6 -2.68 4.73 -24.96
C LYS A 6 -2.17 3.43 -24.32
N ASN A 7 -1.16 2.80 -24.90
CA ASN A 7 -0.60 1.53 -24.45
C ASN A 7 0.20 1.72 -23.16
N THR A 8 0.98 2.79 -23.05
CA THR A 8 1.69 3.16 -21.82
C THR A 8 0.72 3.43 -20.67
N ASN A 9 -0.36 4.16 -20.93
CA ASN A 9 -1.38 4.46 -19.93
C ASN A 9 -2.11 3.18 -19.48
N ALA A 10 -2.45 2.29 -20.41
CA ALA A 10 -3.07 1.00 -20.07
C ALA A 10 -2.14 0.11 -19.25
N TYR A 11 -0.86 0.04 -19.62
CA TYR A 11 0.16 -0.69 -18.89
C TYR A 11 0.34 -0.16 -17.46
N LEU A 12 0.48 1.16 -17.29
CA LEU A 12 0.65 1.78 -15.97
C LEU A 12 -0.58 1.58 -15.08
N LYS A 13 -1.80 1.67 -15.62
CA LYS A 13 -3.02 1.34 -14.88
C LYS A 13 -3.03 -0.11 -14.40
N SER A 14 -2.76 -1.07 -15.30
CA SER A 14 -2.72 -2.49 -14.95
C SER A 14 -1.62 -2.80 -13.92
N TYR A 15 -0.46 -2.18 -14.06
CA TYR A 15 0.64 -2.30 -13.09
C TYR A 15 0.21 -1.79 -11.70
N SER A 16 -0.48 -0.65 -11.64
CA SER A 16 -0.98 -0.07 -10.40
C SER A 16 -2.09 -0.90 -9.76
N ASP A 17 -3.02 -1.44 -10.54
CA ASP A 17 -4.04 -2.39 -10.05
C ASP A 17 -3.41 -3.62 -9.41
N LYS A 18 -2.37 -4.17 -10.05
CA LYS A 18 -1.60 -5.30 -9.52
C LYS A 18 -0.90 -4.93 -8.22
N LEU A 19 -0.26 -3.76 -8.16
CA LEU A 19 0.42 -3.27 -6.96
C LEU A 19 -0.57 -3.10 -5.79
N VAL A 20 -1.72 -2.46 -6.03
CA VAL A 20 -2.81 -2.33 -5.03
C VAL A 20 -3.26 -3.72 -4.56
N SER A 21 -3.46 -4.66 -5.47
CA SER A 21 -3.89 -6.02 -5.13
C SER A 21 -2.86 -6.74 -4.26
N LEU A 22 -1.57 -6.58 -4.54
CA LEU A 22 -0.49 -7.17 -3.75
C LEU A 22 -0.40 -6.56 -2.35
N LEU A 23 -0.52 -5.23 -2.24
CA LEU A 23 -0.57 -4.53 -0.96
C LEU A 23 -1.74 -5.02 -0.10
N LYS A 24 -2.95 -5.09 -0.69
CA LYS A 24 -4.14 -5.59 0.01
C LYS A 24 -3.98 -7.03 0.47
N ARG A 25 -3.44 -7.90 -0.39
CA ARG A 25 -3.18 -9.30 -0.06
C ARG A 25 -2.19 -9.44 1.09
N GLU A 26 -1.11 -8.67 1.09
CA GLU A 26 -0.14 -8.71 2.18
C GLU A 26 -0.77 -8.31 3.51
N MET A 27 -1.63 -7.28 3.50
CA MET A 27 -2.30 -6.85 4.72
C MET A 27 -3.25 -7.91 5.28
N ASP A 28 -3.83 -8.75 4.43
CA ASP A 28 -4.69 -9.87 4.79
C ASP A 28 -3.92 -11.19 5.06
N THR A 29 -2.61 -11.20 4.82
CA THR A 29 -1.77 -12.38 5.03
C THR A 29 -1.13 -12.32 6.43
N PRO A 30 -1.28 -13.38 7.25
CA PRO A 30 -0.52 -13.51 8.49
C PRO A 30 0.99 -13.36 8.24
N GLN A 31 1.66 -12.48 8.96
CA GLN A 31 3.08 -12.17 8.82
C GLN A 31 3.98 -13.13 9.62
N PRO A 32 4.95 -13.82 9.01
CA PRO A 32 5.75 -14.84 9.70
C PRO A 32 6.34 -14.29 11.01
N ASP A 33 5.95 -14.93 12.11
CA ASP A 33 6.33 -14.49 13.44
C ASP A 33 7.76 -14.94 13.77
N ARG A 34 8.45 -14.11 14.57
CA ARG A 34 9.80 -14.41 15.06
C ARG A 34 9.80 -15.15 16.40
N GLN A 35 8.67 -15.32 17.11
CA GLN A 35 8.68 -15.71 18.55
C GLN A 35 7.52 -16.60 19.09
N GLY A 36 6.76 -17.32 18.24
CA GLY A 36 5.65 -18.18 18.65
C GLY A 36 4.34 -17.47 19.09
N TYR A 37 4.15 -16.19 18.76
CA TYR A 37 2.90 -15.46 18.96
C TYR A 37 1.85 -15.80 17.89
N ALA A 38 0.58 -15.70 18.28
CA ALA A 38 -0.51 -15.67 17.32
C ALA A 38 -0.22 -14.56 16.30
N ASN A 39 -0.33 -14.90 15.03
CA ASN A 39 0.10 -14.08 13.90
C ASN A 39 -1.12 -13.39 13.27
N PRO A 40 -1.51 -12.20 13.75
CA PRO A 40 -2.64 -11.52 13.18
C PRO A 40 -2.24 -10.88 11.84
N ARG A 41 -3.19 -10.88 10.91
CA ARG A 41 -3.16 -10.07 9.70
C ARG A 41 -2.81 -8.61 10.07
N ILE A 42 -2.23 -7.85 9.16
CA ILE A 42 -2.04 -6.40 9.39
C ILE A 42 -3.42 -5.75 9.56
N THR A 43 -4.40 -6.17 8.76
CA THR A 43 -5.79 -5.75 8.85
C THR A 43 -6.44 -6.11 10.19
N ASN A 44 -7.33 -5.22 10.65
CA ASN A 44 -8.26 -5.45 11.75
C ASN A 44 -9.68 -5.50 11.20
N THR A 45 -10.21 -4.34 10.77
CA THR A 45 -11.57 -4.20 10.22
C THR A 45 -11.63 -4.26 8.69
N GLY A 46 -10.48 -4.19 8.02
CA GLY A 46 -10.40 -4.06 6.55
C GLY A 46 -10.41 -2.60 6.04
N ALA A 47 -10.82 -1.62 6.85
CA ALA A 47 -10.93 -0.21 6.41
C ALA A 47 -9.62 0.34 5.80
N ALA A 48 -8.47 0.09 6.45
CA ALA A 48 -7.18 0.50 5.93
C ALA A 48 -6.84 -0.18 4.60
N ARG A 49 -7.12 -1.48 4.46
CA ARG A 49 -6.93 -2.23 3.21
C ARG A 49 -7.79 -1.66 2.10
N ASP A 50 -9.08 -1.47 2.37
CA ASP A 50 -10.05 -1.02 1.38
C ASP A 50 -9.82 0.41 0.92
N SER A 51 -9.20 1.24 1.78
CA SER A 51 -8.78 2.59 1.42
C SER A 51 -7.67 2.63 0.38
N ILE A 52 -6.85 1.57 0.25
CA ILE A 52 -5.74 1.56 -0.70
C ILE A 52 -6.30 1.53 -2.12
N LYS A 53 -5.95 2.56 -2.88
CA LYS A 53 -6.27 2.70 -4.29
C LYS A 53 -5.18 3.49 -5.00
N TRP A 54 -5.17 3.43 -6.31
CA TRP A 54 -4.35 4.34 -7.10
C TRP A 54 -5.19 5.53 -7.58
N THR A 55 -4.55 6.67 -7.80
CA THR A 55 -5.12 7.85 -8.44
C THR A 55 -4.17 8.38 -9.50
N LEU A 56 -4.71 9.09 -10.49
CA LEU A 56 -3.87 9.86 -11.41
C LEU A 56 -3.30 11.05 -10.65
N SER A 57 -1.99 11.23 -10.77
CA SER A 57 -1.31 12.39 -10.20
C SER A 57 -1.64 13.62 -11.03
N SER A 58 -2.12 14.67 -10.38
CA SER A 58 -2.38 15.96 -11.02
C SER A 58 -1.11 16.80 -11.21
N GLN A 59 0.05 16.30 -10.76
CA GLN A 59 1.31 17.06 -10.73
C GLN A 59 2.13 16.99 -12.01
N THR A 60 1.71 16.24 -13.02
CA THR A 60 2.48 16.05 -14.25
C THR A 60 1.78 16.69 -15.44
N GLU A 61 2.19 17.91 -15.81
CA GLU A 61 1.69 18.64 -16.99
C GLU A 61 1.92 17.90 -18.32
N THR A 62 2.84 16.92 -18.36
CA THR A 62 3.29 16.24 -19.58
C THR A 62 3.37 14.72 -19.46
N GLY A 63 2.95 14.14 -18.33
CA GLY A 63 3.09 12.71 -18.06
C GLY A 63 1.91 12.13 -17.29
N LEU A 64 1.78 10.80 -17.30
CA LEU A 64 0.81 10.09 -16.47
C LEU A 64 1.52 9.66 -15.18
N GLY A 65 1.41 10.46 -14.11
CA GLY A 65 1.79 10.04 -12.77
C GLY A 65 0.69 9.17 -12.17
N ILE A 66 1.05 8.11 -11.44
CA ILE A 66 0.10 7.32 -10.65
C ILE A 66 0.56 7.34 -9.20
N ASP A 67 -0.31 7.86 -8.35
CA ASP A 67 -0.10 7.88 -6.90
C ASP A 67 -0.87 6.72 -6.26
N ILE A 68 -0.24 6.04 -5.30
CA ILE A 68 -0.92 5.06 -4.45
C ILE A 68 -1.30 5.79 -3.17
N VAL A 69 -2.60 5.86 -2.89
CA VAL A 69 -3.16 6.58 -1.75
C VAL A 69 -3.93 5.63 -0.84
N GLY A 70 -4.03 5.99 0.43
CA GLY A 70 -4.85 5.32 1.44
C GLY A 70 -5.10 6.24 2.62
N ILE A 71 -5.73 5.74 3.68
CA ILE A 71 -5.92 6.52 4.90
C ILE A 71 -4.59 6.75 5.63
N ASP A 72 -4.50 7.88 6.35
CA ASP A 72 -3.34 8.34 7.13
C ASP A 72 -2.81 7.28 8.12
N TYR A 73 -3.67 6.35 8.56
CA TYR A 73 -3.26 5.23 9.43
C TYR A 73 -2.19 4.32 8.79
N LEU A 74 -2.00 4.40 7.47
CA LEU A 74 -0.96 3.67 6.75
C LEU A 74 0.39 4.39 6.72
N GLU A 75 0.44 5.69 7.02
CA GLU A 75 1.64 6.51 6.80
C GLU A 75 2.65 6.44 7.94
N GLU A 76 2.24 6.22 9.19
CA GLU A 76 3.06 5.71 10.29
C GLU A 76 2.24 5.73 11.59
N ILE A 77 2.09 4.58 12.25
CA ILE A 77 1.36 4.54 13.53
C ILE A 77 2.28 5.08 14.63
N GLY A 78 1.93 6.20 15.26
CA GLY A 78 2.58 6.64 16.49
C GLY A 78 3.79 7.55 16.34
N LEU A 79 4.04 8.10 15.14
CA LEU A 79 4.90 9.26 14.94
C LEU A 79 4.04 10.47 14.54
N ASN A 80 4.48 11.68 14.88
CA ASN A 80 3.93 12.94 14.37
C ASN A 80 4.62 13.32 13.07
N GLU A 81 4.19 14.44 12.46
CA GLU A 81 4.76 14.98 11.22
C GLU A 81 6.27 15.29 11.30
N GLN A 82 6.86 15.32 12.50
CA GLN A 82 8.27 15.55 12.75
C GLN A 82 9.04 14.26 13.08
N ASN A 83 8.49 13.07 12.78
CA ASN A 83 9.06 11.76 13.14
C ASN A 83 9.30 11.56 14.65
N GLN A 84 8.51 12.23 15.50
CA GLN A 84 8.57 12.08 16.95
C GLN A 84 7.40 11.25 17.47
N PRO A 85 7.58 10.49 18.56
CA PRO A 85 6.51 9.78 19.24
C PRO A 85 5.24 10.61 19.47
N LYS A 86 4.09 10.14 18.97
CA LYS A 86 2.78 10.76 19.20
C LYS A 86 2.06 10.06 20.37
N THR A 87 1.41 10.84 21.22
CA THR A 87 0.54 10.28 22.27
C THR A 87 -0.79 9.83 21.66
N VAL A 88 -1.11 8.54 21.80
CA VAL A 88 -2.38 7.93 21.35
C VAL A 88 -3.37 7.88 22.51
N ASN A 89 -4.68 7.97 22.24
CA ASN A 89 -5.69 7.89 23.30
C ASN A 89 -5.79 6.46 23.87
N VAL A 90 -5.88 6.33 25.20
CA VAL A 90 -6.00 5.02 25.88
C VAL A 90 -7.29 4.30 25.47
N ASN A 91 -8.39 5.01 25.27
CA ASN A 91 -9.67 4.43 24.88
C ASN A 91 -9.63 3.88 23.45
N GLU A 92 -8.96 4.58 22.53
CA GLU A 92 -8.74 4.09 21.15
C GLU A 92 -7.86 2.83 21.15
N LEU A 93 -6.81 2.80 21.98
CA LEU A 93 -5.99 1.62 22.17
C LEU A 93 -6.78 0.46 22.78
N ALA A 94 -7.66 0.72 23.75
CA ALA A 94 -8.53 -0.29 24.33
C ALA A 94 -9.52 -0.86 23.29
N GLN A 95 -10.11 -0.01 22.45
CA GLN A 95 -10.95 -0.43 21.32
C GLN A 95 -10.16 -1.28 20.32
N TRP A 96 -8.92 -0.87 20.00
CA TRP A 96 -8.04 -1.64 19.12
C TRP A 96 -7.68 -3.01 19.69
N ILE A 97 -7.35 -3.10 20.98
CA ILE A 97 -7.03 -4.36 21.67
C ILE A 97 -8.19 -5.35 21.61
N VAL A 98 -9.42 -4.87 21.82
CA VAL A 98 -10.62 -5.73 21.83
C VAL A 98 -11.02 -6.15 20.42
N SER A 99 -10.92 -5.23 19.44
CA SER A 99 -11.26 -5.53 18.05
C SER A 99 -10.24 -6.44 17.36
N LYS A 100 -8.96 -6.31 17.74
CA LYS A 100 -7.87 -7.19 17.29
C LYS A 100 -7.31 -7.95 18.49
N PRO A 101 -7.99 -9.01 18.98
CA PRO A 101 -7.58 -9.72 20.18
C PRO A 101 -6.19 -10.32 19.98
N VAL A 102 -5.19 -9.63 20.53
CA VAL A 102 -3.79 -10.08 20.53
C VAL A 102 -3.54 -10.90 21.78
N ASN A 103 -3.00 -12.09 21.60
CA ASN A 103 -2.42 -12.84 22.71
C ASN A 103 -1.10 -12.19 23.09
N TYR A 104 -0.90 -11.87 24.37
CA TYR A 104 0.34 -11.27 24.86
C TYR A 104 0.97 -12.14 25.94
N LYS A 105 2.30 -12.19 25.98
CA LYS A 105 3.03 -12.94 27.01
C LYS A 105 3.20 -12.07 28.25
N SER A 106 2.86 -12.64 29.40
CA SER A 106 3.12 -12.06 30.72
C SER A 106 4.02 -12.98 31.53
N VAL A 107 4.45 -12.53 32.71
CA VAL A 107 5.17 -13.38 33.69
C VAL A 107 4.36 -14.62 34.11
N ARG A 108 3.04 -14.61 33.89
CA ARG A 108 2.11 -15.72 34.18
C ARG A 108 1.80 -16.59 32.95
N GLY A 109 2.57 -16.44 31.86
CA GLY A 109 2.33 -17.12 30.60
C GLY A 109 1.54 -16.30 29.58
N VAL A 110 1.08 -16.96 28.51
CA VAL A 110 0.30 -16.35 27.44
C VAL A 110 -1.08 -15.97 27.96
N GLN A 111 -1.46 -14.72 27.73
CA GLN A 111 -2.73 -14.15 28.17
C GLN A 111 -3.59 -13.89 26.93
N SER A 112 -4.77 -14.50 26.90
CA SER A 112 -5.82 -14.12 25.96
C SER A 112 -6.58 -12.88 26.47
N LEU A 113 -7.04 -12.09 25.51
CA LEU A 113 -7.90 -10.91 25.67
C LEU A 113 -9.24 -11.09 24.97
N GLU A 114 -9.50 -12.28 24.42
CA GLU A 114 -10.72 -12.63 23.72
C GLU A 114 -11.94 -12.53 24.67
N GLY A 115 -13.03 -11.96 24.16
CA GLY A 115 -14.27 -11.78 24.93
C GLY A 115 -14.24 -10.68 26.00
N LEU A 116 -13.12 -9.96 26.17
CA LEU A 116 -13.05 -8.85 27.13
C LEU A 116 -13.62 -7.55 26.55
N SER A 117 -14.24 -6.75 27.41
CA SER A 117 -14.75 -5.42 27.05
C SER A 117 -13.65 -4.36 27.16
N THR A 118 -13.86 -3.21 26.50
CA THR A 118 -12.92 -2.08 26.54
C THR A 118 -12.75 -1.49 27.94
N SER A 119 -13.75 -1.61 28.82
CA SER A 119 -13.71 -1.11 30.20
C SER A 119 -13.04 -2.09 31.18
N THR A 120 -12.75 -3.32 30.76
CA THR A 120 -12.12 -4.31 31.62
C THR A 120 -10.75 -3.81 32.09
N PRO A 121 -10.42 -3.89 33.41
CA PRO A 121 -9.15 -3.38 33.94
C PRO A 121 -7.91 -3.93 33.24
N LYS A 122 -7.96 -5.20 32.80
CA LYS A 122 -6.89 -5.86 32.03
C LYS A 122 -6.62 -5.16 30.69
N VAL A 123 -7.67 -4.81 29.95
CA VAL A 123 -7.58 -4.12 28.65
C VAL A 123 -7.06 -2.68 28.85
N GLN A 124 -7.61 -1.96 29.83
CA GLN A 124 -7.20 -0.59 30.15
C GLN A 124 -5.73 -0.49 30.59
N ASN A 125 -5.28 -1.43 31.43
CA ASN A 125 -3.87 -1.46 31.85
C ASN A 125 -2.93 -1.78 30.70
N LEU A 126 -3.29 -2.70 29.82
CA LEU A 126 -2.51 -2.97 28.61
C LEU A 126 -2.48 -1.75 27.68
N ALA A 127 -3.61 -1.10 27.46
CA ALA A 127 -3.70 0.11 26.66
C ALA A 127 -2.78 1.23 27.18
N ARG A 128 -2.73 1.46 28.50
CA ARG A 128 -1.79 2.43 29.11
C ARG A 128 -0.33 2.03 28.94
N LEU A 129 0.00 0.75 29.04
CA LEU A 129 1.37 0.27 28.81
C LEU A 129 1.80 0.47 27.36
N ILE A 130 0.92 0.17 26.41
CA ILE A 130 1.14 0.41 24.99
C ILE A 130 1.30 1.91 24.74
N GLN A 131 0.40 2.75 25.26
CA GLN A 131 0.49 4.20 25.13
C GLN A 131 1.84 4.75 25.61
N ARG A 132 2.28 4.35 26.81
CA ARG A 132 3.58 4.77 27.37
C ARG A 132 4.74 4.34 26.49
N LYS A 133 4.70 3.11 25.96
CA LYS A 133 5.75 2.62 25.07
C LYS A 133 5.78 3.41 23.76
N ILE A 134 4.61 3.67 23.17
CA ILE A 134 4.49 4.49 21.95
C ILE A 134 5.01 5.90 22.23
N ALA A 135 4.58 6.55 23.31
CA ALA A 135 5.01 7.91 23.65
C ALA A 135 6.52 8.03 23.91
N ASN A 136 7.16 6.97 24.42
CA ASN A 136 8.59 7.00 24.75
C ASN A 136 9.49 6.53 23.59
N GLN A 137 9.01 5.61 22.75
CA GLN A 137 9.83 4.87 21.79
C GLN A 137 9.25 4.82 20.37
N GLY A 138 8.05 5.33 20.16
CA GLY A 138 7.29 5.16 18.93
C GLY A 138 6.83 3.72 18.69
N VAL A 139 6.37 3.46 17.46
CA VAL A 139 6.08 2.11 16.97
C VAL A 139 7.07 1.79 15.86
N ARG A 140 7.59 0.57 15.85
CA ARG A 140 8.43 0.10 14.74
C ARG A 140 7.57 -0.07 13.48
N PRO A 141 7.91 0.57 12.34
CA PRO A 141 7.19 0.37 11.10
C PRO A 141 7.34 -1.08 10.61
N THR A 142 6.27 -1.64 10.07
CA THR A 142 6.27 -3.00 9.49
C THR A 142 6.98 -3.03 8.13
N GLY A 143 7.10 -1.89 7.44
CA GLY A 143 7.87 -1.74 6.20
C GLY A 143 7.32 -2.52 4.99
N PHE A 144 6.11 -3.09 5.08
CA PHE A 144 5.55 -3.97 4.06
C PHE A 144 5.32 -3.24 2.72
N ILE A 145 4.83 -2.00 2.76
CA ILE A 145 4.62 -1.16 1.57
C ILE A 145 5.95 -1.00 0.82
N ASN A 146 6.99 -0.54 1.51
CA ASN A 146 8.32 -0.34 0.93
C ASN A 146 8.89 -1.63 0.32
N ARG A 147 8.71 -2.78 0.98
CA ARG A 147 9.15 -4.07 0.46
C ARG A 147 8.43 -4.43 -0.84
N ILE A 148 7.10 -4.39 -0.84
CA ILE A 148 6.27 -4.77 -2.00
C ILE A 148 6.53 -3.84 -3.18
N VAL A 149 6.60 -2.54 -2.94
CA VAL A 149 6.89 -1.55 -3.98
C VAL A 149 8.28 -1.82 -4.58
N LYS A 150 9.32 -2.01 -3.75
CA LYS A 150 10.68 -2.33 -4.25
C LYS A 150 10.73 -3.63 -5.04
N GLU A 151 9.98 -4.65 -4.64
CA GLU A 151 9.89 -5.90 -5.39
C GLU A 151 9.15 -5.73 -6.72
N GLN A 152 8.05 -4.98 -6.74
CA GLN A 152 7.29 -4.75 -7.97
C GLN A 152 8.00 -3.82 -8.96
N LEU A 153 8.78 -2.85 -8.47
CA LEU A 153 9.58 -1.96 -9.32
C LEU A 153 10.55 -2.75 -10.22
N LYS A 154 11.07 -3.89 -9.75
CA LYS A 154 11.94 -4.77 -10.57
C LYS A 154 11.21 -5.37 -11.78
N ASN A 155 9.88 -5.43 -11.74
CA ASN A 155 9.04 -5.97 -12.80
C ASN A 155 8.47 -4.88 -13.73
N LEU A 156 8.85 -3.61 -13.52
CA LEU A 156 8.38 -2.49 -14.32
C LEU A 156 9.03 -2.52 -15.71
N LYS A 157 8.23 -2.74 -16.76
CA LYS A 157 8.66 -2.84 -18.17
C LYS A 157 7.95 -1.80 -19.05
N VAL A 158 8.38 -0.54 -18.98
CA VAL A 158 7.74 0.58 -19.71
C VAL A 158 8.16 0.69 -21.18
N VAL A 159 9.30 0.12 -21.57
CA VAL A 159 9.84 0.27 -22.93
C VAL A 159 8.90 -0.31 -24.00
N ALA A 160 8.40 -1.52 -23.80
CA ALA A 160 7.52 -2.18 -24.78
C ALA A 160 6.23 -1.39 -25.08
N PRO A 161 5.44 -0.94 -24.08
CA PRO A 161 4.23 -0.17 -24.37
C PRO A 161 4.53 1.21 -24.98
N VAL A 162 5.66 1.84 -24.64
CA VAL A 162 6.08 3.12 -25.27
C VAL A 162 6.42 2.91 -26.74
N VAL A 163 7.07 1.80 -27.10
CA VAL A 163 7.36 1.48 -28.50
C VAL A 163 6.07 1.33 -29.30
N GLU A 164 5.07 0.61 -28.78
CA GLU A 164 3.77 0.48 -29.47
C GLU A 164 3.05 1.82 -29.64
N ASP A 165 3.11 2.69 -28.64
CA ASP A 165 2.60 4.06 -28.71
C ASP A 165 3.26 4.91 -29.81
N VAL A 166 4.58 4.78 -29.97
CA VAL A 166 5.33 5.43 -31.06
C VAL A 166 4.93 4.84 -32.42
N LYS A 167 4.80 3.52 -32.52
CA LYS A 167 4.38 2.87 -33.78
C LYS A 167 3.01 3.36 -34.23
N GLU A 168 2.00 3.33 -33.34
CA GLU A 168 0.66 3.82 -33.64
C GLU A 168 0.69 5.29 -34.08
N SER A 169 1.47 6.12 -33.40
CA SER A 169 1.60 7.54 -33.74
C SER A 169 2.25 7.75 -35.12
N VAL A 170 3.29 6.98 -35.45
CA VAL A 170 3.95 7.04 -36.76
C VAL A 170 3.04 6.53 -37.88
N GLU A 171 2.30 5.45 -37.65
CA GLU A 171 1.33 4.93 -38.63
C GLU A 171 0.24 5.95 -38.96
N ASP A 172 -0.27 6.66 -37.95
CA ASP A 172 -1.30 7.68 -38.15
C ASP A 172 -0.74 8.88 -38.91
N ILE A 173 0.48 9.34 -38.59
CA ILE A 173 1.16 10.40 -39.33
C ILE A 173 1.33 10.01 -40.81
N LEU A 174 1.74 8.77 -41.08
CA LEU A 174 1.91 8.27 -42.44
C LEU A 174 0.57 8.19 -43.19
N LYS A 175 -0.50 7.73 -42.54
CA LYS A 175 -1.86 7.74 -43.13
C LYS A 175 -2.33 9.17 -43.42
N GLU A 176 -2.13 10.11 -42.50
CA GLU A 176 -2.47 11.53 -42.68
C GLU A 176 -1.68 12.18 -43.81
N ALA A 177 -0.41 11.81 -43.98
CA ALA A 177 0.43 12.24 -45.10
C ALA A 177 0.06 11.56 -46.44
N GLY A 178 -0.96 10.70 -46.46
CA GLY A 178 -1.50 10.07 -47.68
C GLY A 178 -0.86 8.73 -48.05
N PHE A 179 -0.09 8.11 -47.17
CA PHE A 179 0.48 6.78 -47.42
C PHE A 179 -0.56 5.68 -47.15
N ASP A 180 -0.80 4.81 -48.14
CA ASP A 180 -1.56 3.56 -47.94
C ASP A 180 -0.64 2.48 -47.34
N LEU A 181 -0.91 2.16 -46.07
CA LEU A 181 -0.15 1.18 -45.29
C LEU A 181 -0.71 -0.26 -45.39
N LYS A 182 -1.75 -0.52 -46.19
CA LYS A 182 -2.32 -1.87 -46.33
C LYS A 182 -1.25 -2.92 -46.70
N GLY A 183 -0.99 -3.84 -45.76
CA GLY A 183 -0.08 -4.96 -45.93
C GLY A 183 1.42 -4.63 -45.82
N LYS A 184 1.81 -3.39 -45.50
CA LYS A 184 3.22 -3.02 -45.33
C LYS A 184 3.64 -3.06 -43.87
N THR A 185 4.71 -3.80 -43.57
CA THR A 185 5.32 -3.82 -42.23
C THR A 185 6.32 -2.67 -42.10
N ILE A 186 6.07 -1.74 -41.19
CA ILE A 186 7.05 -0.71 -40.82
C ILE A 186 8.05 -1.34 -39.86
N LYS A 187 9.33 -1.39 -40.27
CA LYS A 187 10.41 -1.90 -39.42
C LYS A 187 10.95 -0.76 -38.55
N PHE A 188 10.76 -0.91 -37.25
CA PHE A 188 11.41 -0.07 -36.24
C PHE A 188 12.65 -0.85 -35.78
N VAL A 189 13.84 -0.36 -36.14
CA VAL A 189 15.14 -0.93 -35.75
C VAL A 189 15.62 -0.26 -34.47
#